data_AF-A0A600VC02-F1
#
_entry.id   AF-A0A600VC02-F1
#
_cell.length_a   1.000
_cell.length_b   1.000
_cell.length_c   1.000
_cell.angle_alpha   90.00
_cell.angle_beta   90.00
_cell.angle_gamma   90.00
#
_symmetry.space_group_name_H-M   'P 1'
#
loop_
_entity.id
_entity.type
_entity.pdbx_description
1 polymer ?
#
loop_
_entity_poly.entity_id
_entity_poly.type
_entity_poly.pdbx_seq_one_letter_code
_entity_poly.pdbx_strand_id
1 'polypeptide(L)' 'MSKKPLLTIAIPTYNRSSCLARLLDSIIQQENYCHDELEVIVCDNASTDETARIAKSGLDKIRNST' A
#
# COMPACT_ATOMS: atom_id res chain seq x y z
N MET A 1 -23.83 -0.23 -7.41
CA MET A 1 -23.39 0.42 -6.15
C MET A 1 -21.88 0.42 -6.14
N SER A 2 -21.20 1.54 -5.89
CA SER A 2 -19.75 1.47 -5.66
C SER A 2 -19.52 0.71 -4.35
N LYS A 3 -18.76 -0.38 -4.40
CA LYS A 3 -18.32 -1.04 -3.17
C LYS A 3 -17.44 -0.05 -2.43
N LYS A 4 -17.84 0.32 -1.21
CA LYS A 4 -16.99 1.09 -0.31
C LYS A 4 -15.92 0.15 0.26
N PRO A 5 -14.68 0.63 0.46
CA PRO A 5 -13.69 -0.17 1.16
C PRO A 5 -14.20 -0.50 2.56
N LEU A 6 -14.03 -1.76 2.97
CA LEU A 6 -14.32 -2.21 4.33
C LEU A 6 -13.18 -1.78 5.28
N LEU A 7 -11.95 -1.68 4.77
CA LEU A 7 -10.78 -1.23 5.52
C LEU A 7 -9.94 -0.26 4.67
N THR A 8 -9.55 0.86 5.29
CA THR A 8 -8.54 1.78 4.74
C THR A 8 -7.31 1.79 5.63
N ILE A 9 -6.13 1.55 5.05
CA ILE A 9 -4.83 1.67 5.70
C ILE A 9 -4.15 2.94 5.17
N ALA A 10 -4.03 3.97 6.01
CA ALA A 10 -3.34 5.21 5.68
C ALA A 10 -1.91 5.20 6.26
N ILE A 11 -0.91 5.39 5.39
CA ILE A 11 0.52 5.24 5.70
C ILE A 11 1.24 6.57 5.44
N PRO A 12 1.43 7.43 6.45
CA PRO A 12 2.33 8.56 6.34
C PRO A 12 3.78 8.09 6.40
N THR A 13 4.63 8.58 5.50
CA THR A 13 6.01 8.12 5.39
C THR A 13 6.97 9.21 4.89
N TYR A 14 8.23 9.12 5.29
CA TYR A 14 9.33 9.97 4.83
C TYR A 14 10.67 9.23 5.00
N ASN A 15 11.41 9.02 3.92
CA ASN A 15 12.71 8.33 3.87
C ASN A 15 12.70 6.95 4.56
N ARG A 16 11.73 6.09 4.19
CA ARG A 16 11.46 4.78 4.83
C ARG A 16 11.27 3.67 3.82
N SER A 17 11.94 3.73 2.68
CA SER A 17 11.80 2.77 1.56
C SER A 17 11.82 1.30 1.99
N SER A 18 12.76 0.89 2.85
CA SER A 18 12.90 -0.49 3.33
C SER A 18 11.75 -0.93 4.25
N CYS A 19 11.33 -0.08 5.17
CA CYS A 19 10.18 -0.35 6.05
C CYS A 19 8.88 -0.41 5.25
N LEU A 20 8.70 0.52 4.31
CA LEU A 20 7.53 0.57 3.45
C LEU A 20 7.43 -0.68 2.57
N ALA A 21 8.54 -1.15 1.99
CA ALA A 21 8.56 -2.38 1.21
C ALA A 21 8.07 -3.58 2.03
N ARG A 22 8.62 -3.77 3.23
CA ARG A 22 8.22 -4.86 4.14
C ARG A 22 6.76 -4.77 4.56
N LEU A 23 6.26 -3.56 4.82
CA LEU A 23 4.86 -3.35 5.18
C LEU A 23 3.92 -3.73 4.02
N LEU A 24 4.22 -3.24 2.81
CA LEU A 24 3.40 -3.52 1.62
C LEU A 24 3.42 -5.01 1.26
N ASP A 25 4.59 -5.67 1.33
CA ASP A 25 4.70 -7.11 1.13
C ASP A 25 3.87 -7.89 2.17
N SER A 26 3.90 -7.47 3.43
CA SER A 26 3.07 -8.08 4.48
C SER A 26 1.58 -7.93 4.21
N ILE A 27 1.13 -6.79 3.67
CA ILE A 27 -0.28 -6.56 3.32
C ILE A 27 -0.67 -7.47 2.14
N ILE A 28 0.17 -7.59 1.13
CA ILE A 28 -0.08 -8.43 -0.07
C ILE A 28 -0.20 -9.92 0.30
N GLN A 29 0.56 -10.39 1.29
CA GLN A 29 0.57 -11.80 1.70
C GLN A 29 -0.61 -12.22 2.59
N GLN A 30 -1.57 -11.33 2.90
CA GLN A 30 -2.72 -11.70 3.72
C GLN A 30 -3.72 -12.56 2.93
N GLU A 31 -3.88 -13.83 3.30
CA GLU A 31 -4.74 -14.79 2.57
C GLU A 31 -6.26 -14.64 2.86
N ASN A 32 -6.62 -13.96 3.94
CA ASN A 32 -8.00 -13.94 4.48
C ASN A 32 -8.76 -12.63 4.25
N TYR A 33 -8.37 -11.83 3.25
CA TYR A 33 -9.04 -10.57 2.96
C TYR A 33 -9.27 -10.37 1.46
N CYS A 34 -10.41 -9.78 1.11
CA CYS A 34 -10.75 -9.44 -0.27
C CYS A 34 -10.03 -8.15 -0.68
N HIS A 35 -9.10 -8.21 -1.64
CA HIS A 35 -8.38 -7.03 -2.10
C HIS A 35 -9.30 -5.93 -2.64
N ASP A 36 -10.47 -6.27 -3.19
CA ASP A 36 -11.47 -5.30 -3.66
C ASP A 36 -12.14 -4.49 -2.55
N GLU A 37 -11.97 -4.90 -1.28
CA GLU A 37 -12.53 -4.23 -0.11
C GLU A 37 -11.45 -3.50 0.72
N LEU A 38 -10.19 -3.58 0.28
CA LEU A 38 -9.03 -2.94 0.92
C LEU A 38 -8.63 -1.68 0.15
N GLU A 39 -8.49 -0.58 0.88
CA GLU A 39 -7.86 0.63 0.36
C GLU A 39 -6.54 0.86 1.10
N VAL A 40 -5.45 1.07 0.35
CA VAL A 40 -4.15 1.45 0.91
C VAL A 40 -3.75 2.79 0.33
N ILE A 41 -3.51 3.77 1.21
CA ILE A 41 -3.12 5.12 0.84
C ILE A 41 -1.74 5.40 1.45
N VAL A 42 -0.76 5.73 0.61
CA VAL A 42 0.57 6.15 1.05
C VAL A 42 0.71 7.65 0.87
N CYS A 43 0.99 8.36 1.96
CA CYS A 43 1.28 9.80 1.96
C CYS A 43 2.79 9.98 2.15
N ASP A 44 3.50 10.20 1.03
CA ASP A 44 4.94 10.45 1.03
C ASP A 44 5.25 11.95 1.14
N ASN A 45 6.01 12.33 2.17
CA ASN A 45 6.36 13.73 2.43
C ASN A 45 7.63 14.18 1.66
N ALA A 46 7.60 14.04 0.32
CA ALA A 46 8.72 14.37 -0.55
C ALA A 46 10.05 13.70 -0.13
N SER A 47 10.01 12.37 0.04
CA SER A 47 11.21 11.59 0.33
C SER A 47 12.29 11.77 -0.74
N THR A 48 13.54 11.71 -0.33
CA THR A 48 14.72 11.77 -1.21
C THR A 48 15.31 10.40 -1.52
N ASP A 49 14.79 9.35 -0.89
CA ASP A 49 15.15 7.96 -1.15
C ASP A 49 14.13 7.26 -2.07
N GLU A 50 14.24 5.94 -2.18
CA GLU A 50 13.39 5.11 -3.05
C GLU A 50 11.93 4.99 -2.57
N THR A 51 11.50 5.70 -1.52
CA THR A 51 10.17 5.56 -0.90
C THR A 51 9.04 5.73 -1.91
N ALA A 52 9.08 6.76 -2.75
CA ALA A 52 8.06 6.99 -3.77
C ALA A 52 7.96 5.84 -4.80
N ARG A 53 9.11 5.29 -5.22
CA ARG A 53 9.16 4.15 -6.16
C ARG A 53 8.58 2.89 -5.53
N ILE A 54 8.94 2.61 -4.27
CA ILE A 54 8.42 1.46 -3.51
C ILE A 54 6.91 1.59 -3.29
N ALA A 55 6.43 2.78 -2.90
CA ALA A 55 5.00 3.05 -2.73
C ALA A 55 4.22 2.74 -4.01
N LYS A 56 4.67 3.27 -5.16
CA LYS A 56 4.04 3.02 -6.45
C LYS A 56 4.00 1.53 -6.80
N SER A 57 5.14 0.84 -6.72
CA SER A 57 5.22 -0.58 -7.06
C SER A 57 4.35 -1.45 -6.16
N GLY A 58 4.29 -1.20 -4.86
CA GLY A 58 3.47 -1.98 -3.94
C GLY A 58 1.97 -1.71 -4.11
N LEU A 59 1.58 -0.45 -4.34
CA LEU A 59 0.18 -0.09 -4.62
C LEU A 59 -0.31 -0.69 -5.94
N ASP A 60 0.53 -0.72 -6.98
CA ASP A 60 0.20 -1.37 -8.25
C ASP A 60 -0.03 -2.87 -8.07
N LYS A 61 0.76 -3.55 -7.22
CA LYS A 61 0.51 -4.97 -6.90
C LYS A 61 -0.82 -5.17 -6.18
N ILE A 62 -1.11 -4.36 -5.16
CA ILE A 62 -2.38 -4.47 -4.40
C ILE A 62 -3.60 -4.28 -5.30
N ARG A 63 -3.54 -3.39 -6.28
CA ARG A 63 -4.65 -3.12 -7.22
C ARG A 63 -4.81 -4.17 -8.31
N ASN A 64 -3.76 -4.93 -8.63
CA ASN A 64 -3.77 -5.93 -9.70
C ASN A 64 -3.91 -7.37 -9.18
N SER A 65 -4.02 -7.59 -7.87
CA SER A 65 -4.21 -8.91 -7.24
C SER A 65 -5.66 -9.43 -7.31
N THR A 66 -6.45 -9.00 -8.30
CA THR A 66 -7.85 -9.39 -8.52
C THR A 66 -7.99 -10.34 -9.71
#